data_AF-A0A077Z3Z8-F1
#
_entry.id   AF-A0A077Z3Z8-F1
#
_cell.length_a   1.000
_cell.length_b   1.000
_cell.length_c   1.000
_cell.angle_alpha   90.00
_cell.angle_beta   90.00
_cell.angle_gamma   90.00
#
_symmetry.space_group_name_H-M   'P 1'
#
loop_
_entity.id
_entity.type
_entity.pdbx_description
1 polymer ?
#
loop_
_entity_poly.entity_id
_entity_poly.type
_entity_poly.pdbx_seq_one_letter_code
_entity_poly.pdbx_strand_id
1 'polypeptide(L)'
;MSSARQKKCLILEPFCSGSHSQMIDLFRNSFNANSMDILTLPGRKWPWRARTAALHFSQVIPDDCVYHTVFCSSVLNLAELVALRSSLSSALKVVYFHENQLVYPVQKNDSCDFQFSYAQIVSCIIADRVVFNSEYNCRSFLSAIPTVLRRIPKEGRPNNIAALIEVKCAVLYFPIVFPPLSTVRRSQNELHIVWPHRWEHDKDPELFFSVLRQLTTNQCNFCLSVLGETYGQTPGNFEHFIFPSFQ
;
A
#
# COMPACT_ATOMS: atom_id res chain seq x y z
N MET A 1 16.92 -40.24 10.56
CA MET A 1 15.93 -39.86 9.53
C MET A 1 15.96 -38.34 9.42
N SER A 2 16.51 -37.80 8.33
CA SER A 2 16.42 -36.37 8.05
C SER A 2 14.95 -36.07 7.78
N SER A 3 14.25 -35.50 8.77
CA SER A 3 12.93 -34.89 8.54
C SER A 3 13.11 -33.92 7.38
N ALA A 4 12.54 -34.24 6.21
CA ALA A 4 12.58 -33.35 5.06
C ALA A 4 12.09 -31.97 5.52
N ARG A 5 12.98 -30.96 5.52
CA ARG A 5 12.62 -29.62 5.98
C ARG A 5 11.43 -29.16 5.15
N GLN A 6 10.29 -28.95 5.82
CA GLN A 6 9.07 -28.52 5.16
C GLN A 6 9.34 -27.16 4.51
N LYS A 7 9.22 -27.13 3.18
CA LYS A 7 9.38 -25.89 2.42
C LYS A 7 8.12 -25.04 2.62
N LYS A 8 8.30 -23.75 2.94
CA LYS A 8 7.21 -22.81 3.21
C LYS A 8 7.27 -21.57 2.31
N CYS A 9 6.16 -20.85 2.24
CA CYS A 9 6.11 -19.45 1.81
C CYS A 9 6.39 -18.53 3.01
N LEU A 10 7.19 -17.49 2.81
CA LEU A 10 7.39 -16.41 3.77
C LEU A 10 6.61 -15.18 3.31
N ILE A 11 5.67 -14.69 4.13
CA ILE A 11 4.92 -13.46 3.88
C ILE A 11 5.40 -12.38 4.84
N LEU A 12 5.82 -11.23 4.32
CA LEU A 12 6.39 -10.13 5.10
C LEU A 12 5.59 -8.84 4.89
N GLU A 13 5.07 -8.28 5.97
CA GLU A 13 4.31 -7.03 5.93
C GLU A 13 4.83 -6.03 6.96
N PRO A 14 5.72 -5.09 6.55
CA PRO A 14 6.22 -4.02 7.41
C PRO A 14 5.14 -3.07 7.96
N PHE A 15 4.01 -2.95 7.28
CA PHE A 15 2.97 -1.97 7.57
C PHE A 15 1.59 -2.64 7.58
N CYS A 16 1.31 -3.42 8.62
CA CYS A 16 0.06 -4.15 8.72
C CYS A 16 -1.06 -3.23 9.25
N SER A 17 -1.73 -2.52 8.35
CA SER A 17 -2.97 -1.77 8.60
C SER A 17 -3.78 -1.60 7.32
N GLY A 18 -5.08 -1.29 7.42
CA GLY A 18 -5.94 -1.08 6.26
C GLY A 18 -5.92 -2.25 5.27
N SER A 19 -5.71 -1.95 3.98
CA SER A 19 -5.65 -2.96 2.92
C SER A 19 -4.50 -3.98 3.09
N HIS A 20 -3.41 -3.60 3.76
CA HIS A 20 -2.32 -4.54 4.06
C HIS A 20 -2.75 -5.59 5.09
N SER A 21 -3.46 -5.18 6.15
CA SER A 21 -4.01 -6.14 7.13
C SER A 21 -5.03 -7.07 6.48
N GLN A 22 -5.91 -6.53 5.61
CA GLN A 22 -6.89 -7.33 4.88
C GLN A 22 -6.24 -8.38 3.99
N MET A 23 -5.13 -8.04 3.33
CA MET A 23 -4.36 -9.01 2.53
C MET A 23 -3.77 -10.12 3.42
N ILE A 24 -3.25 -9.77 4.59
CA ILE A 24 -2.72 -10.74 5.56
C ILE A 24 -3.80 -11.68 6.06
N ASP A 25 -4.97 -11.16 6.38
CA ASP A 25 -6.11 -11.97 6.82
C ASP A 25 -6.62 -12.87 5.69
N LEU A 26 -6.63 -12.38 4.45
CA LEU A 26 -6.93 -13.22 3.29
C LEU A 26 -5.94 -14.38 3.17
N PHE A 27 -4.64 -14.12 3.31
CA PHE A 27 -3.64 -15.19 3.27
C PHE A 27 -3.88 -16.23 4.37
N ARG A 28 -4.12 -15.80 5.61
CA ARG A 28 -4.42 -16.71 6.73
C ARG A 28 -5.66 -17.58 6.48
N ASN A 29 -6.67 -17.01 5.84
CA ASN A 29 -7.94 -17.70 5.58
C ASN A 29 -7.91 -18.58 4.33
N SER A 30 -6.99 -18.33 3.39
CA SER A 30 -6.94 -19.01 2.10
C SER A 30 -5.94 -20.16 2.04
N PHE A 31 -4.99 -20.22 2.96
CA PHE A 31 -3.88 -21.18 2.92
C PHE A 31 -3.73 -21.94 4.23
N ASN A 32 -3.14 -23.13 4.16
CA ASN A 32 -2.86 -23.93 5.34
C ASN A 32 -1.79 -23.26 6.21
N ALA A 33 -2.04 -23.11 7.52
CA ALA A 33 -1.12 -22.47 8.46
C ALA A 33 0.30 -23.08 8.47
N ASN A 34 0.45 -24.38 8.19
CA ASN A 34 1.77 -25.04 8.15
C ASN A 34 2.52 -24.80 6.82
N SER A 35 1.85 -24.24 5.80
CA SER A 35 2.46 -23.98 4.48
C SER A 35 3.17 -22.62 4.39
N MET A 36 2.98 -21.75 5.39
CA MET A 36 3.46 -20.39 5.34
C MET A 36 3.77 -19.80 6.71
N ASP A 37 4.78 -18.95 6.77
CA ASP A 37 5.04 -18.10 7.92
C ASP A 37 4.73 -16.65 7.54
N ILE A 38 4.04 -15.94 8.43
CA ILE A 38 3.64 -14.54 8.21
C ILE A 38 4.27 -13.69 9.30
N LEU A 39 5.14 -12.75 8.92
CA LEU A 39 5.77 -11.80 9.83
C LEU A 39 5.27 -10.39 9.50
N THR A 40 4.67 -9.73 10.49
CA THR A 40 4.05 -8.42 10.33
C THR A 40 4.59 -7.43 11.36
N LEU A 41 4.65 -6.16 10.99
CA LEU A 41 4.86 -5.06 11.92
C LEU A 41 3.60 -4.17 12.00
N PRO A 42 3.34 -3.51 13.14
CA PRO A 42 2.20 -2.61 13.27
C PRO A 42 2.24 -1.49 12.22
N GLY A 43 1.10 -1.23 11.56
CA GLY A 43 0.92 -0.19 10.55
C GLY A 43 0.91 1.24 11.11
N ARG A 44 2.01 1.64 11.74
CA ARG A 44 2.27 2.98 12.26
C ARG A 44 3.69 3.38 11.92
N LYS A 45 3.95 4.69 11.81
CA LYS A 45 5.27 5.24 11.48
C LYS A 45 5.83 4.63 10.19
N TRP A 46 5.05 4.66 9.10
CA TRP A 46 5.42 4.04 7.82
C TRP A 46 6.83 4.41 7.30
N PRO A 47 7.35 5.66 7.46
CA PRO A 47 8.70 5.99 7.02
C PRO A 47 9.77 5.11 7.69
N TRP A 48 9.58 4.82 8.98
CA TRP A 48 10.44 3.93 9.73
C TRP A 48 10.29 2.48 9.29
N ARG A 49 9.07 2.04 8.96
CA ARG A 49 8.84 0.69 8.40
C ARG A 49 9.58 0.50 7.09
N ALA A 50 9.48 1.46 6.18
CA ALA A 50 10.16 1.39 4.89
C ALA A 50 11.69 1.39 5.02
N ARG A 51 12.25 2.08 6.04
CA ARG A 51 13.71 2.18 6.25
C ARG A 51 14.33 1.05 7.04
N THR A 52 13.58 0.40 7.94
CA THR A 52 14.19 -0.46 8.98
C THR A 52 13.60 -1.87 9.06
N ALA A 53 12.48 -2.14 8.38
CA ALA A 53 11.84 -3.44 8.48
C ALA A 53 12.70 -4.58 7.92
N ALA A 54 13.55 -4.32 6.92
CA ALA A 54 14.48 -5.31 6.40
C ALA A 54 15.46 -5.80 7.48
N LEU A 55 16.06 -4.88 8.24
CA LEU A 55 16.92 -5.20 9.37
C LEU A 55 16.17 -5.92 10.49
N HIS A 56 14.94 -5.50 10.80
CA HIS A 56 14.14 -6.21 11.79
C HIS A 56 13.83 -7.65 11.36
N PHE A 57 13.33 -7.83 10.13
CA PHE A 57 12.96 -9.14 9.62
C PHE A 57 14.17 -10.07 9.43
N SER A 58 15.35 -9.56 9.10
CA SER A 58 16.54 -10.41 9.00
C SER A 58 16.89 -11.12 10.32
N GLN A 59 16.48 -10.55 11.46
CA GLN A 59 16.71 -11.12 12.80
C GLN A 59 15.57 -12.04 13.27
N VAL A 60 14.34 -11.80 12.83
CA VAL A 60 13.17 -12.57 13.31
C VAL A 60 12.74 -13.72 12.39
N ILE A 61 13.28 -13.78 11.17
CA ILE A 61 13.06 -14.91 10.26
C ILE A 61 13.75 -16.16 10.83
N PRO A 62 13.04 -17.28 11.04
CA PRO A 62 13.61 -18.51 11.58
C PRO A 62 14.82 -19.03 10.78
N ASP A 63 15.83 -19.56 11.47
CA ASP A 63 17.05 -20.16 10.89
C ASP A 63 16.87 -21.60 10.42
N ASP A 64 15.91 -22.32 11.00
CA ASP A 64 15.65 -23.73 10.75
C ASP A 64 14.69 -23.96 9.56
N CYS A 65 14.00 -22.91 9.11
CA CYS A 65 13.05 -22.96 8.01
C CYS A 65 13.71 -22.71 6.64
N VAL A 66 13.24 -23.43 5.62
CA VAL A 66 13.65 -23.22 4.22
C VAL A 66 12.46 -22.64 3.45
N TYR A 67 12.61 -21.40 2.99
CA TYR A 67 11.56 -20.73 2.23
C TYR A 67 11.78 -20.91 0.73
N HIS A 68 10.76 -21.37 0.03
CA HIS A 68 10.80 -21.47 -1.44
C HIS A 68 10.26 -20.21 -2.12
N THR A 69 9.47 -19.41 -1.40
CA THR A 69 8.90 -18.16 -1.90
C THR A 69 8.92 -17.12 -0.78
N VAL A 70 9.29 -15.90 -1.13
CA VAL A 70 9.17 -14.71 -0.29
C VAL A 70 8.19 -13.78 -0.98
N PHE A 71 7.12 -13.42 -0.28
CA PHE A 71 6.17 -12.41 -0.68
C PHE A 71 6.27 -11.23 0.29
N CYS A 72 6.32 -10.01 -0.22
CA CYS A 72 6.26 -8.82 0.62
C CYS A 72 5.49 -7.69 -0.04
N SER A 73 4.96 -6.76 0.76
CA SER A 73 4.51 -5.48 0.24
C SER A 73 5.70 -4.61 -0.20
N SER A 74 5.43 -3.67 -1.10
CA SER A 74 6.43 -2.70 -1.61
C SER A 74 6.93 -1.71 -0.56
N VAL A 75 6.45 -1.78 0.68
CA VAL A 75 7.00 -1.05 1.83
C VAL A 75 8.35 -1.64 2.23
N LEU A 76 8.55 -2.95 2.07
CA LEU A 76 9.79 -3.60 2.46
C LEU A 76 10.89 -3.33 1.42
N ASN A 77 12.06 -2.89 1.88
CA ASN A 77 13.27 -2.94 1.07
C ASN A 77 13.74 -4.40 0.91
N LEU A 78 13.24 -5.07 -0.12
CA LEU A 78 13.49 -6.49 -0.35
C LEU A 78 14.98 -6.76 -0.68
N ALA A 79 15.64 -5.83 -1.37
CA ALA A 79 17.05 -5.96 -1.71
C ALA A 79 17.93 -5.99 -0.44
N GLU A 80 17.65 -5.09 0.49
CA GLU A 80 18.32 -5.07 1.80
C GLU A 80 18.07 -6.33 2.60
N LEU A 81 16.81 -6.81 2.65
CA LEU A 81 16.51 -8.04 3.38
C LEU A 81 17.26 -9.25 2.81
N VAL A 82 17.24 -9.44 1.49
CA VAL A 82 17.92 -10.57 0.84
C VAL A 82 19.43 -10.52 1.06
N ALA A 83 20.02 -9.32 1.07
CA ALA A 83 21.44 -9.13 1.38
C ALA A 83 21.77 -9.48 2.84
N LEU A 84 20.91 -9.09 3.79
CA LEU A 84 21.06 -9.41 5.21
C LEU A 84 20.74 -10.87 5.53
N ARG A 85 19.96 -11.55 4.69
CA ARG A 85 19.45 -12.91 4.90
C ARG A 85 19.69 -13.77 3.67
N SER A 86 20.95 -14.18 3.48
CA SER A 86 21.40 -14.93 2.30
C SER A 86 20.65 -16.25 2.07
N SER A 87 20.05 -16.84 3.10
CA SER A 87 19.20 -18.04 2.98
C SER A 87 17.93 -17.82 2.14
N LEU A 88 17.51 -16.56 1.93
CA LEU A 88 16.40 -16.20 1.05
C LEU A 88 16.83 -16.01 -0.42
N SER A 89 18.13 -16.10 -0.74
CA SER A 89 18.66 -15.80 -2.08
C SER A 89 18.05 -16.69 -3.16
N SER A 90 17.77 -17.96 -2.84
CA SER A 90 17.21 -18.95 -3.77
C SER A 90 15.68 -18.98 -3.81
N ALA A 91 15.01 -18.24 -2.92
CA ALA A 91 13.56 -18.18 -2.90
C ALA A 91 13.02 -17.36 -4.08
N LEU A 92 11.87 -17.76 -4.62
CA LEU A 92 11.11 -16.93 -5.56
C LEU A 92 10.64 -15.65 -4.85
N LYS A 93 10.98 -14.49 -5.37
CA LYS A 93 10.72 -13.18 -4.76
C LYS A 93 9.57 -12.48 -5.44
N VAL A 94 8.49 -12.25 -4.70
CA VAL A 94 7.29 -11.54 -5.16
C VAL A 94 7.13 -10.28 -4.33
N VAL A 95 7.09 -9.12 -4.99
CA VAL A 95 6.75 -7.85 -4.35
C VAL A 95 5.38 -7.37 -4.82
N TYR A 96 4.52 -6.98 -3.89
CA TYR A 96 3.17 -6.49 -4.18
C TYR A 96 3.02 -5.01 -3.84
N PHE A 97 2.57 -4.23 -4.80
CA PHE A 97 2.34 -2.80 -4.70
C PHE A 97 0.86 -2.50 -4.46
N HIS A 98 0.53 -2.13 -3.22
CA HIS A 98 -0.74 -1.45 -2.91
C HIS A 98 -0.76 -0.02 -3.47
N GLU A 99 0.41 0.61 -3.47
CA GLU A 99 0.66 1.96 -3.97
C GLU A 99 2.17 2.08 -4.28
N ASN A 100 2.55 3.13 -4.98
CA ASN A 100 3.96 3.40 -5.28
C ASN A 100 4.36 4.81 -4.87
N GLN A 101 5.57 4.92 -4.30
CA GLN A 101 6.12 6.15 -3.74
C GLN A 101 6.84 7.01 -4.79
N LEU A 102 6.69 6.70 -6.08
CA LEU A 102 7.30 7.50 -7.16
C LEU A 102 6.35 8.59 -7.64
N VAL A 103 5.05 8.36 -7.51
CA VAL A 103 3.99 9.32 -7.87
C VAL A 103 3.01 9.58 -6.71
N TYR A 104 3.38 9.19 -5.48
CA TYR A 104 2.50 9.41 -4.33
C TYR A 104 2.34 10.92 -4.07
N PRO A 105 1.11 11.42 -3.88
CA PRO A 105 0.87 12.83 -3.60
C PRO A 105 1.55 13.23 -2.28
N VAL A 106 2.48 14.19 -2.35
CA VAL A 106 3.08 14.80 -1.17
C VAL A 106 2.60 16.24 -1.02
N GLN A 107 2.47 16.70 0.22
CA GLN A 107 2.28 18.14 0.47
C GLN A 107 3.59 18.89 0.16
N LYS A 108 3.49 20.17 -0.23
CA LYS A 108 4.61 21.02 -0.70
C LYS A 108 5.88 20.99 0.15
N ASN A 109 5.79 20.66 1.44
CA ASN A 109 6.93 20.68 2.38
C ASN A 109 7.57 19.31 2.60
N ASP A 110 6.89 18.21 2.27
CA ASP A 110 7.46 16.88 2.34
C ASP A 110 7.99 16.55 0.96
N SER A 111 9.23 16.96 0.66
CA SER A 111 9.87 16.49 -0.57
C SER A 111 9.79 14.97 -0.58
N CYS A 112 9.12 14.38 -1.58
CA CYS A 112 9.02 12.93 -1.73
C CYS A 112 10.42 12.34 -1.57
N ASP A 113 10.62 11.61 -0.48
CA ASP A 113 11.93 11.17 -0.07
C ASP A 113 12.44 10.20 -1.14
N PHE A 114 13.52 10.62 -1.79
CA PHE A 114 14.19 9.84 -2.83
C PHE A 114 14.46 8.41 -2.36
N GLN A 115 14.74 8.24 -1.07
CA GLN A 115 15.04 6.94 -0.48
C GLN A 115 13.88 5.95 -0.65
N PHE A 116 12.62 6.36 -0.50
CA PHE A 116 11.49 5.43 -0.65
C PHE A 116 11.32 4.99 -2.10
N SER A 117 11.43 5.94 -3.02
CA SER A 117 11.37 5.64 -4.46
C SER A 117 12.52 4.72 -4.87
N TYR A 118 13.73 5.01 -4.38
CA TYR A 118 14.91 4.19 -4.63
C TYR A 118 14.78 2.78 -4.05
N ALA A 119 14.29 2.65 -2.81
CA ALA A 119 14.06 1.36 -2.16
C ALA A 119 13.06 0.49 -2.94
N GLN A 120 11.98 1.08 -3.45
CA GLN A 120 11.03 0.36 -4.31
C GLN A 120 11.67 -0.09 -5.63
N ILE A 121 12.46 0.78 -6.27
CA ILE A 121 13.17 0.45 -7.52
C ILE A 121 14.11 -0.75 -7.31
N VAL A 122 14.98 -0.71 -6.30
CA VAL A 122 15.94 -1.81 -6.08
C VAL A 122 15.24 -3.10 -5.62
N SER A 123 14.13 -2.99 -4.90
CA SER A 123 13.28 -4.13 -4.54
C SER A 123 12.68 -4.80 -5.78
N CYS A 124 12.24 -4.03 -6.77
CA CYS A 124 11.78 -4.57 -8.05
C CYS A 124 12.90 -5.22 -8.88
N ILE A 125 14.13 -4.69 -8.81
CA ILE A 125 15.28 -5.27 -9.51
C ILE A 125 15.61 -6.65 -8.97
N ILE A 126 15.61 -6.84 -7.64
CA ILE A 126 15.93 -8.15 -7.03
C ILE A 126 14.75 -9.13 -7.08
N ALA A 127 13.52 -8.64 -7.22
CA ALA A 127 12.33 -9.49 -7.32
C ALA A 127 12.29 -10.31 -8.61
N ASP A 128 11.65 -11.47 -8.56
CA ASP A 128 11.33 -12.30 -9.73
C ASP A 128 9.98 -11.93 -10.34
N ARG A 129 9.04 -11.44 -9.50
CA ARG A 129 7.74 -10.93 -9.90
C ARG A 129 7.42 -9.64 -9.17
N VAL A 130 6.95 -8.65 -9.93
CA VAL A 130 6.49 -7.35 -9.42
C VAL A 130 5.01 -7.23 -9.72
N VAL A 131 4.19 -7.18 -8.69
CA VAL A 131 2.73 -7.25 -8.83
C VAL A 131 2.12 -5.92 -8.38
N PHE A 132 1.25 -5.34 -9.19
CA PHE A 132 0.56 -4.09 -8.89
C PHE A 132 -0.94 -4.33 -8.69
N ASN A 133 -1.55 -3.60 -7.76
CA ASN A 133 -2.98 -3.65 -7.52
C ASN A 133 -3.85 -3.01 -8.65
N SER A 134 -3.22 -2.36 -9.63
CA SER A 134 -3.92 -1.74 -10.76
C SER A 134 -2.97 -1.44 -11.91
N GLU A 135 -3.54 -1.29 -13.11
CA GLU A 135 -2.81 -0.86 -14.31
C GLU A 135 -2.21 0.54 -14.13
N TYR A 136 -2.95 1.45 -13.51
CA TYR A 136 -2.47 2.81 -13.25
C TYR A 136 -1.23 2.79 -12.35
N ASN A 137 -1.26 2.02 -11.26
CA ASN A 137 -0.14 1.91 -10.34
C ASN A 137 1.12 1.34 -11.05
N CYS A 138 0.95 0.33 -11.90
CA CYS A 138 2.04 -0.24 -12.70
C CYS A 138 2.64 0.79 -13.67
N ARG A 139 1.81 1.42 -14.52
CA ARG A 139 2.27 2.36 -15.54
C ARG A 139 2.90 3.61 -14.94
N SER A 140 2.26 4.19 -13.93
CA SER A 140 2.76 5.40 -13.26
C SER A 140 4.09 5.16 -12.55
N PHE A 141 4.28 3.98 -11.97
CA PHE A 141 5.57 3.58 -11.41
C PHE A 141 6.65 3.53 -12.50
N LEU A 142 6.41 2.76 -13.57
CA LEU A 142 7.38 2.58 -14.64
C LEU A 142 7.76 3.89 -15.34
N SER A 143 6.77 4.75 -15.61
CA SER A 143 7.00 6.05 -16.26
C SER A 143 7.72 7.06 -15.37
N ALA A 144 7.60 6.94 -14.04
CA ALA A 144 8.25 7.84 -13.09
C ALA A 144 9.71 7.47 -12.82
N ILE A 145 10.13 6.21 -13.04
CA ILE A 145 11.51 5.75 -12.79
C ILE A 145 12.58 6.68 -13.41
N PRO A 146 12.54 7.02 -14.71
CA PRO A 146 13.54 7.91 -15.29
C PRO A 146 13.58 9.28 -14.62
N THR A 147 12.43 9.80 -14.22
CA THR A 147 12.31 11.10 -13.54
C THR A 147 12.93 11.09 -12.16
N VAL A 148 12.65 10.05 -11.37
CA VAL A 148 13.26 9.88 -10.04
C VAL A 148 14.78 9.72 -10.17
N LEU A 149 15.25 8.89 -11.09
CA LEU A 149 16.69 8.62 -11.27
C LEU A 149 17.46 9.84 -11.82
N ARG A 150 16.80 10.84 -12.40
CA ARG A 150 17.44 12.11 -12.76
C ARG A 150 17.98 12.89 -11.56
N ARG A 151 17.52 12.58 -10.34
CA ARG A 151 18.06 13.15 -9.09
C ARG A 151 19.46 12.61 -8.75
N ILE A 152 19.85 11.47 -9.31
CA ILE A 152 21.21 10.92 -9.18
C ILE A 152 22.16 11.73 -10.08
N PRO A 153 23.37 12.09 -9.60
CA PRO A 153 24.42 12.69 -10.43
C PRO A 153 24.67 11.89 -11.71
N LYS A 154 25.05 12.59 -12.79
CA LYS A 154 25.08 12.01 -14.14
C LYS A 154 26.05 10.83 -14.25
N GLU A 155 27.18 10.89 -13.57
CA GLU A 155 28.27 9.90 -13.62
C GLU A 155 27.87 8.53 -13.04
N GLY A 156 26.91 8.52 -12.10
CA GLY A 156 26.41 7.30 -11.44
C GLY A 156 24.97 6.94 -11.83
N ARG A 157 24.36 7.63 -12.79
CA ARG A 157 22.95 7.44 -13.12
C ARG A 157 22.74 6.16 -13.93
N PRO A 158 21.96 5.20 -13.43
CA PRO A 158 21.68 3.98 -14.18
C PRO A 158 20.68 4.24 -15.32
N ASN A 159 20.79 3.45 -16.38
CA ASN A 159 19.93 3.53 -17.56
C ASN A 159 19.06 2.26 -17.68
N ASN A 160 17.98 2.33 -18.46
CA ASN A 160 17.10 1.20 -18.80
C ASN A 160 16.46 0.47 -17.60
N ILE A 161 16.42 1.10 -16.42
CA ILE A 161 15.85 0.48 -15.21
C ILE A 161 14.36 0.18 -15.34
N ALA A 162 13.59 1.06 -16.01
CA ALA A 162 12.16 0.82 -16.23
C ALA A 162 11.93 -0.46 -17.05
N ALA A 163 12.63 -0.60 -18.19
CA ALA A 163 12.54 -1.79 -19.04
C ALA A 163 13.01 -3.08 -18.32
N LEU A 164 14.04 -2.98 -17.48
CA LEU A 164 14.52 -4.10 -16.66
C LEU A 164 13.45 -4.61 -15.68
N ILE A 165 12.64 -3.72 -15.14
CA ILE A 165 11.58 -4.06 -14.19
C ILE A 165 10.30 -4.50 -14.93
N GLU A 166 9.96 -3.84 -16.03
CA GLU A 166 8.72 -4.05 -16.79
C GLU A 166 8.49 -5.51 -17.18
N VAL A 167 9.54 -6.23 -17.59
CA VAL A 167 9.44 -7.67 -17.97
C VAL A 167 9.01 -8.60 -16.82
N LYS A 168 9.02 -8.10 -15.58
CA LYS A 168 8.63 -8.82 -14.36
C LYS A 168 7.26 -8.38 -13.84
N CYS A 169 6.69 -7.32 -14.43
CA CYS A 169 5.47 -6.69 -13.95
C CYS A 169 4.23 -7.52 -14.31
N ALA A 170 3.29 -7.58 -13.38
CA ALA A 170 1.94 -8.09 -13.59
C ALA A 170 0.94 -7.23 -12.80
N VAL A 171 -0.31 -7.20 -13.26
CA VAL A 171 -1.39 -6.55 -12.52
C VAL A 171 -2.29 -7.63 -11.93
N LEU A 172 -2.45 -7.57 -10.61
CA LEU A 172 -3.40 -8.38 -9.86
C LEU A 172 -4.17 -7.45 -8.94
N TYR A 173 -5.42 -7.18 -9.32
CA TYR A 173 -6.31 -6.30 -8.58
C TYR A 173 -6.47 -6.76 -7.13
N PHE A 174 -6.63 -5.79 -6.24
CA PHE A 174 -6.78 -6.09 -4.82
C PHE A 174 -8.03 -6.96 -4.58
N PRO A 175 -7.90 -8.09 -3.86
CA PRO A 175 -9.03 -8.96 -3.61
C PRO A 175 -10.01 -8.30 -2.63
N ILE A 176 -11.27 -8.17 -3.04
CA ILE A 176 -12.34 -7.63 -2.21
C ILE A 176 -13.34 -8.75 -1.93
N VAL A 177 -13.54 -9.05 -0.65
CA VAL A 177 -14.58 -9.96 -0.19
C VAL A 177 -15.81 -9.14 0.14
N PHE A 178 -16.82 -9.16 -0.74
CA PHE A 178 -18.07 -8.48 -0.49
C PHE A 178 -18.93 -9.30 0.47
N PRO A 179 -19.37 -8.73 1.61
CA PRO A 179 -20.39 -9.38 2.41
C PRO A 179 -21.70 -9.47 1.61
N PRO A 180 -22.56 -10.47 1.90
CA PRO A 180 -23.89 -10.51 1.31
C PRO A 180 -24.64 -9.23 1.69
N LEU A 181 -24.93 -8.39 0.70
CA LEU A 181 -25.66 -7.15 0.90
C LEU A 181 -27.16 -7.46 0.99
N SER A 182 -27.79 -7.06 2.09
CA SER A 182 -29.25 -7.02 2.16
C SER A 182 -29.77 -5.99 1.17
N THR A 183 -30.82 -6.32 0.43
CA THR A 183 -31.52 -5.36 -0.42
C THR A 183 -32.22 -4.34 0.47
N VAL A 184 -31.59 -3.18 0.68
CA VAL A 184 -32.22 -2.06 1.40
C VAL A 184 -33.17 -1.36 0.45
N ARG A 185 -34.40 -1.06 0.90
CA ARG A 185 -35.32 -0.21 0.14
C ARG A 185 -34.68 1.17 -0.01
N ARG A 186 -34.37 1.55 -1.25
CA ARG A 186 -33.89 2.90 -1.56
C ARG A 186 -35.02 3.89 -1.29
N SER A 187 -34.75 4.97 -0.56
CA SER A 187 -35.64 6.12 -0.55
C SER A 187 -35.73 6.64 -1.98
N GLN A 188 -36.96 6.75 -2.52
CA GLN A 188 -37.16 7.30 -3.86
C GLN A 188 -37.06 8.83 -3.89
N ASN A 189 -37.21 9.49 -2.72
CA ASN A 189 -37.42 10.93 -2.64
C ASN A 189 -36.23 11.70 -2.06
N GLU A 190 -35.19 11.02 -1.57
CA GLU A 190 -34.04 11.66 -0.92
C GLU A 190 -32.73 11.09 -1.50
N LEU A 191 -31.86 11.98 -1.99
CA LEU A 191 -30.53 11.60 -2.47
C LEU A 191 -29.61 11.30 -1.28
N HIS A 192 -29.08 10.08 -1.19
CA HIS A 192 -28.11 9.74 -0.15
C HIS A 192 -26.68 9.84 -0.70
N ILE A 193 -25.95 10.85 -0.24
CA ILE A 193 -24.54 11.09 -0.56
C ILE A 193 -23.68 10.46 0.53
N VAL A 194 -22.68 9.67 0.13
CA VAL A 194 -21.73 9.05 1.06
C VAL A 194 -20.32 9.53 0.72
N TRP A 195 -19.57 9.96 1.73
CA TRP A 195 -18.13 10.14 1.67
C TRP A 195 -17.47 8.90 2.30
N PRO A 196 -16.99 7.93 1.50
CA PRO A 196 -16.40 6.69 2.02
C PRO A 196 -14.88 6.79 2.21
N HIS A 197 -14.29 7.97 2.08
CA HIS A 197 -12.84 8.15 2.07
C HIS A 197 -12.31 8.57 3.44
N ARG A 198 -11.01 8.31 3.68
CA ARG A 198 -10.29 8.90 4.82
C ARG A 198 -10.40 10.41 4.78
N TRP A 199 -10.32 11.04 5.95
CA TRP A 199 -10.43 12.49 6.08
C TRP A 199 -9.07 13.13 5.78
N GLU A 200 -8.64 12.98 4.53
CA GLU A 200 -7.33 13.38 4.04
C GLU A 200 -7.48 14.41 2.90
N HIS A 201 -6.46 15.26 2.74
CA HIS A 201 -6.47 16.36 1.78
C HIS A 201 -6.44 15.91 0.32
N ASP A 202 -5.83 14.76 0.03
CA ASP A 202 -5.69 14.20 -1.32
C ASP A 202 -7.02 13.71 -1.90
N LYS A 203 -8.10 13.74 -1.12
CA LYS A 203 -9.47 13.42 -1.55
C LYS A 203 -10.28 14.62 -2.03
N ASP A 204 -9.67 15.80 -2.03
CA ASP A 204 -10.33 17.08 -2.34
C ASP A 204 -11.62 17.32 -1.53
N PRO A 205 -11.52 17.35 -0.18
CA PRO A 205 -12.67 17.62 0.66
C PRO A 205 -13.22 19.03 0.45
N GLU A 206 -12.41 19.98 -0.02
CA GLU A 206 -12.85 21.35 -0.26
C GLU A 206 -13.91 21.42 -1.37
N LEU A 207 -13.63 20.80 -2.52
CA LEU A 207 -14.60 20.73 -3.60
C LEU A 207 -15.86 20.01 -3.12
N PHE A 208 -15.73 18.89 -2.42
CA PHE A 208 -16.87 18.13 -1.92
C PHE A 208 -17.79 18.96 -1.01
N PHE A 209 -17.23 19.63 0.01
CA PHE A 209 -18.03 20.46 0.90
C PHE A 209 -18.55 21.74 0.23
N SER A 210 -17.86 22.25 -0.81
CA SER A 210 -18.37 23.37 -1.61
C SER A 210 -19.65 23.00 -2.37
N VAL A 211 -19.71 21.78 -2.91
CA VAL A 211 -20.90 21.24 -3.59
C VAL A 211 -22.03 21.02 -2.58
N LEU A 212 -21.74 20.45 -1.40
CA LEU A 212 -22.73 20.27 -0.34
C LEU A 212 -23.34 21.60 0.12
N ARG A 213 -22.53 22.66 0.28
CA ARG A 213 -23.03 24.02 0.57
C ARG A 213 -24.01 24.50 -0.48
N GLN A 214 -23.71 24.30 -1.76
CA GLN A 214 -24.61 24.70 -2.85
C GLN A 214 -25.92 23.91 -2.83
N LEU A 215 -25.88 22.60 -2.55
CA LEU A 215 -27.08 21.78 -2.40
C LEU A 215 -27.97 22.28 -1.24
N THR A 216 -27.36 22.64 -0.11
CA THR A 216 -28.09 23.24 1.02
C THR A 216 -28.70 24.59 0.65
N THR A 217 -27.95 25.48 0.00
CA THR A 217 -28.44 26.79 -0.46
C THR A 217 -29.61 26.66 -1.44
N ASN A 218 -29.56 25.65 -2.32
CA ASN A 218 -30.62 25.36 -3.29
C ASN A 218 -31.77 24.53 -2.70
N GLN A 219 -31.78 24.28 -1.39
CA GLN A 219 -32.81 23.49 -0.68
C GLN A 219 -33.05 22.11 -1.31
N CYS A 220 -31.99 21.49 -1.84
CA CYS A 220 -32.07 20.14 -2.40
C CYS A 220 -32.33 19.12 -1.30
N ASN A 221 -33.18 18.11 -1.56
CA ASN A 221 -33.44 17.04 -0.59
C ASN A 221 -32.36 15.96 -0.65
N PHE A 222 -31.45 15.95 0.32
CA PHE A 222 -30.39 14.96 0.42
C PHE A 222 -30.01 14.63 1.87
N CYS A 223 -29.51 13.41 2.06
CA CYS A 223 -28.86 12.96 3.29
C CYS A 223 -27.36 12.77 3.02
N LEU A 224 -26.52 13.11 4.01
CA LEU A 224 -25.07 12.93 3.94
C LEU A 224 -24.61 11.93 5.00
N SER A 225 -23.83 10.93 4.59
CA SER A 225 -23.04 10.09 5.50
C SER A 225 -21.56 10.30 5.24
N VAL A 226 -20.89 10.97 6.17
CA VAL A 226 -19.43 11.08 6.14
C VAL A 226 -18.84 9.93 6.94
N LEU A 227 -18.23 9.00 6.23
CA LEU A 227 -17.55 7.83 6.78
C LEU A 227 -16.03 8.03 6.68
N GLY A 228 -15.28 6.99 7.04
CA GLY A 228 -13.83 6.97 6.92
C GLY A 228 -13.09 7.27 8.22
N GLU A 229 -11.82 6.89 8.26
CA GLU A 229 -10.96 7.12 9.42
C GLU A 229 -10.55 8.60 9.51
N THR A 230 -10.55 9.12 10.73
CA THR A 230 -10.01 10.44 11.09
C THR A 230 -8.60 10.27 11.66
N TYR A 231 -7.68 11.14 11.28
CA TYR A 231 -6.32 11.19 11.86
C TYR A 231 -6.15 12.43 12.74
N GLY A 232 -5.02 12.52 13.46
CA GLY A 232 -4.77 13.59 14.43
C GLY A 232 -4.81 15.01 13.85
N GLN A 233 -4.64 15.16 12.53
CA GLN A 233 -4.94 16.38 11.79
C GLN A 233 -6.06 16.07 10.80
N THR A 234 -7.15 16.81 10.90
CA THR A 234 -8.30 16.72 10.01
C THR A 234 -8.41 18.04 9.23
N PRO A 235 -8.74 18.04 7.93
CA PRO A 235 -9.00 19.28 7.19
C PRO A 235 -10.15 20.06 7.83
N GLY A 236 -9.97 21.36 8.09
CA GLY A 236 -10.97 22.19 8.79
C GLY A 236 -12.37 22.20 8.17
N ASN A 237 -12.48 21.87 6.88
CA ASN A 237 -13.76 21.71 6.19
C ASN A 237 -14.67 20.63 6.81
N PHE A 238 -14.09 19.57 7.38
CA PHE A 238 -14.88 18.53 8.07
C PHE A 238 -15.42 19.06 9.41
N GLU A 239 -14.64 19.84 10.16
CA GLU A 239 -15.07 20.42 11.43
C GLU A 239 -16.28 21.34 11.24
N HIS A 240 -16.21 22.25 10.28
CA HIS A 240 -17.30 23.21 10.02
C HIS A 240 -18.61 22.58 9.55
N PHE A 241 -18.58 21.43 8.88
CA PHE A 241 -19.77 20.82 8.28
C PHE A 241 -20.40 19.73 9.15
N ILE A 242 -19.59 18.99 9.91
CA ILE A 242 -20.04 17.83 10.71
C ILE A 242 -20.25 18.22 12.17
N PHE A 243 -19.42 19.13 12.68
CA PHE A 243 -19.54 19.67 14.02
C PHE A 243 -19.86 21.16 13.91
N PRO A 244 -21.09 21.54 13.52
CA PRO A 244 -21.52 22.92 13.67
C PRO A 244 -21.43 23.23 15.16
N SER A 245 -20.33 23.88 15.55
CA SER A 245 -20.14 24.45 16.88
C SER A 245 -21.39 25.26 17.17
N PHE A 246 -22.13 24.84 18.20
CA PHE A 246 -23.35 25.49 18.69
C PHE A 246 -23.17 27.02 18.67
N GLN A 247 -23.84 27.68 17.74
CA GLN A 247 -24.29 29.07 17.84
C GLN A 247 -25.80 29.02 17.90
#